data_AF-A0A375GPM7-F1
#
_entry.id   AF-A0A375GPM7-F1
#
_cell.length_a   1.000
_cell.length_b   1.000
_cell.length_c   1.000
_cell.angle_alpha   90.00
_cell.angle_beta   90.00
_cell.angle_gamma   90.00
#
_symmetry.space_group_name_H-M   'P 1'
#
loop_
_entity.id
_entity.type
_entity.pdbx_description
1 polymer ?
#
loop_
_entity_poly.entity_id
_entity_poly.type
_entity_poly.pdbx_seq_one_letter_code
_entity_poly.pdbx_strand_id
1 'polypeptide(L)'
;MKMLPANPQAHPTPPDFPDAASLAALRAWYEGVSARDAVVRYLGERKASGQSARGVLGHIRRLLAEFARRRQRQDLAALFAHGAAERVGRAKAIHQAVDLLRRLPPPEPQVSDDIGQWLPARAVGALRAHGIETLADLTVRIPRRRRWWTVVPGLGPASARRIEAFFAEHRQLTERARALIAVTDRGEIVPWEQLRLPHEVDGSSGAFRAPRQTCTLNADND
;
A
#
# COMPACT_ATOMS: atom_id res chain seq x y z
N MET A 1 31.29 -21.20 36.09
CA MET A 1 31.03 -20.24 34.98
C MET A 1 29.53 -20.07 34.84
N LYS A 2 28.98 -18.94 35.29
CA LYS A 2 27.55 -18.64 35.22
C LYS A 2 27.29 -18.06 33.81
N MET A 3 26.60 -18.82 32.96
CA MET A 3 26.10 -18.28 31.68
C MET A 3 25.08 -17.18 31.99
N LEU A 4 25.40 -15.96 31.59
CA LEU A 4 24.45 -14.85 31.57
C LEU A 4 23.32 -15.21 30.59
N PRO A 5 22.03 -15.03 30.96
CA PRO A 5 20.94 -15.30 30.05
C PRO A 5 20.99 -14.32 28.87
N ALA A 6 20.87 -14.86 27.65
CA ALA A 6 20.73 -14.09 26.44
C ALA A 6 19.55 -13.11 26.57
N ASN A 7 19.81 -11.83 26.26
CA ASN A 7 18.84 -10.75 26.31
C ASN A 7 17.62 -11.07 25.41
N PRO A 8 16.40 -11.25 25.95
CA PRO A 8 15.28 -11.86 25.22
C PRO A 8 14.56 -10.92 24.23
N GLN A 9 15.14 -9.79 23.83
CA GLN A 9 14.47 -8.82 22.95
C GLN A 9 15.41 -8.18 21.90
N ALA A 10 16.30 -8.98 21.30
CA ALA A 10 16.99 -8.56 20.09
C ALA A 10 16.10 -8.87 18.87
N HIS A 11 15.13 -8.01 18.59
CA HIS A 11 14.45 -8.07 17.29
C HIS A 11 15.49 -7.82 16.19
N PRO A 12 15.57 -8.67 15.15
CA PRO A 12 16.51 -8.47 14.07
C PRO A 12 16.24 -7.11 13.42
N THR A 13 17.27 -6.29 13.29
CA THR A 13 17.18 -4.98 12.65
C THR A 13 16.79 -5.18 11.18
N PRO A 14 15.74 -4.51 10.67
CA PRO A 14 15.41 -4.58 9.25
C PRO A 14 16.62 -4.13 8.39
N PRO A 15 16.87 -4.73 7.22
CA PRO A 15 18.08 -4.49 6.42
C PRO A 15 18.27 -3.02 6.04
N ASP A 16 17.18 -2.25 5.91
CA ASP A 16 17.21 -0.82 5.57
C ASP A 16 17.09 0.11 6.79
N PHE A 17 17.18 -0.42 8.01
CA PHE A 17 17.07 0.36 9.25
C PHE A 17 18.47 0.70 9.80
N PRO A 18 18.69 1.90 10.36
CA PRO A 18 20.00 2.28 10.90
C PRO A 18 20.51 1.31 11.96
N ASP A 19 21.81 1.05 11.95
CA ASP A 19 22.45 0.15 12.90
C ASP A 19 22.45 0.70 14.34
N ALA A 20 22.74 -0.17 15.30
CA ALA A 20 22.71 0.20 16.72
C ALA A 20 23.66 1.36 17.07
N ALA A 21 24.82 1.44 16.41
CA ALA A 21 25.80 2.50 16.62
C ALA A 21 25.30 3.87 16.13
N SER A 22 24.66 3.89 14.96
CA SER A 22 24.01 5.08 14.38
C SER A 22 22.88 5.58 15.27
N LEU A 23 22.07 4.67 15.83
CA LEU A 23 20.99 5.01 16.75
C LEU A 23 21.52 5.51 18.10
N ALA A 24 22.61 4.94 18.61
CA ALA A 24 23.25 5.41 19.85
C ALA A 24 23.84 6.83 19.68
N ALA A 25 24.48 7.10 18.54
CA ALA A 25 24.95 8.44 18.18
C ALA A 25 23.80 9.44 18.11
N LEU A 26 22.70 9.05 17.46
CA LEU A 26 21.52 9.91 17.32
C LEU A 26 20.88 10.21 18.68
N ARG A 27 20.73 9.19 19.53
CA ARG A 27 20.19 9.30 20.90
C ARG A 27 21.00 10.28 21.74
N ALA A 28 22.32 10.10 21.80
CA ALA A 28 23.19 10.98 22.56
C ALA A 28 23.07 12.45 22.10
N TRP A 29 22.95 12.66 20.78
CA TRP A 29 22.76 14.00 20.22
C TRP A 29 21.42 14.63 20.61
N TYR A 30 20.33 13.85 20.63
CA TYR A 30 19.02 14.30 21.11
C TYR A 30 19.02 14.59 22.62
N GLU A 31 19.80 13.85 23.40
CA GLU A 31 19.97 14.05 24.86
C GLU A 31 20.86 15.26 25.21
N GLY A 32 21.42 15.95 24.21
CA GLY A 32 22.11 17.23 24.40
C GLY A 32 23.61 17.19 24.11
N VAL A 33 24.19 16.00 23.87
CA VAL A 33 25.61 15.86 23.50
C VAL A 33 25.88 16.59 22.18
N SER A 34 27.08 17.18 22.06
CA SER A 34 27.49 17.84 20.82
C SER A 34 27.50 16.85 19.65
N ALA A 35 27.20 17.32 18.44
CA ALA A 35 27.19 16.46 17.26
C ALA A 35 28.55 15.77 17.06
N ARG A 36 29.66 16.47 17.33
CA ARG A 36 31.02 15.94 17.22
C ARG A 36 31.23 14.81 18.22
N ASP A 37 30.90 15.02 19.49
CA ASP A 37 31.19 14.04 20.54
C ASP A 37 30.31 12.80 20.41
N ALA A 38 29.05 12.96 20.01
CA ALA A 38 28.15 11.84 19.74
C ALA A 38 28.67 10.96 18.60
N VAL A 39 29.10 11.57 17.48
CA VAL A 39 29.66 10.82 16.35
C VAL A 39 31.00 10.19 16.71
N VAL A 40 31.91 10.90 17.38
CA VAL A 40 33.21 10.33 17.78
C VAL A 40 33.03 9.15 18.74
N ARG A 41 32.15 9.28 19.73
CA ARG A 41 31.93 8.24 20.76
C ARG A 41 31.33 6.95 20.21
N TYR A 42 30.40 7.06 19.27
CA TYR A 42 29.62 5.89 18.81
C TYR A 42 29.92 5.45 17.37
N LEU A 43 30.43 6.34 16.53
CA LEU A 43 30.74 6.06 15.13
C LEU A 43 32.23 6.15 14.81
N GLY A 44 33.04 6.79 15.67
CA GLY A 44 34.51 6.75 15.71
C GLY A 44 35.21 6.53 14.37
N GLU A 45 35.56 5.27 14.09
CA GLU A 45 36.34 4.83 12.92
C GLU A 45 35.51 4.56 11.65
N ARG A 46 34.17 4.44 11.75
CA ARG A 46 33.27 4.24 10.60
C ARG A 46 32.94 5.52 9.84
N LYS A 47 33.43 6.66 10.32
CA LYS A 47 33.19 7.95 9.68
C LYS A 47 33.96 7.99 8.35
N ALA A 48 33.24 8.03 7.23
CA ALA A 48 33.85 8.30 5.92
C ALA A 48 34.64 9.62 5.97
N SER A 49 35.90 9.60 5.51
CA SER A 49 36.77 10.78 5.51
C SER A 49 36.07 11.94 4.79
N GLY A 50 35.92 13.09 5.46
CA GLY A 50 35.32 14.30 4.88
C GLY A 50 33.87 14.59 5.27
N GLN A 51 33.13 13.67 5.91
CA GLN A 51 31.77 13.98 6.39
C GLN A 51 31.78 14.85 7.66
N SER A 52 30.91 15.85 7.75
CA SER A 52 30.73 16.61 8.99
C SER A 52 29.87 15.81 9.98
N ALA A 53 30.15 15.92 11.29
CA ALA A 53 29.38 15.19 12.30
C ALA A 53 27.88 15.55 12.29
N ARG A 54 27.56 16.83 12.01
CA ARG A 54 26.18 17.29 11.80
C ARG A 54 25.56 16.65 10.55
N GLY A 55 26.34 16.51 9.47
CA GLY A 55 25.90 15.86 8.23
C GLY A 55 25.55 14.39 8.43
N VAL A 56 26.36 13.65 9.20
CA VAL A 56 26.11 12.24 9.56
C VAL A 56 24.78 12.10 10.30
N LEU A 57 24.57 12.88 11.37
CA LEU A 57 23.32 12.84 12.14
C LEU A 57 22.12 13.27 11.30
N GLY A 58 22.28 14.26 10.43
CA GLY A 58 21.25 14.68 9.49
C GLY A 58 20.90 13.58 8.48
N HIS A 59 21.87 12.79 8.03
CA HIS A 59 21.64 11.65 7.16
C HIS A 59 20.87 10.53 7.89
N ILE A 60 21.26 10.17 9.12
CA ILE A 60 20.54 9.17 9.92
C ILE A 60 19.07 9.58 10.13
N ARG A 61 18.81 10.86 10.41
CA ARG A 61 17.43 11.39 10.52
C ARG A 61 16.63 11.25 9.23
N ARG A 62 17.26 11.51 8.07
CA ARG A 62 16.61 11.33 6.76
C ARG A 62 16.32 9.87 6.48
N LEU A 63 17.24 8.96 6.79
CA LEU A 63 17.02 7.52 6.67
C LEU A 63 15.83 7.05 7.50
N LEU A 64 15.71 7.51 8.75
CA LEU A 64 14.56 7.18 9.61
C LEU A 64 13.25 7.75 9.07
N ALA A 65 13.26 8.98 8.55
CA ALA A 65 12.10 9.59 7.93
C ALA A 65 11.67 8.85 6.63
N GLU A 66 12.62 8.42 5.82
CA GLU A 66 12.36 7.60 4.63
C GLU A 66 11.83 6.22 4.99
N PHE A 67 12.41 5.58 6.01
CA PHE A 67 11.92 4.31 6.53
C PHE A 67 10.48 4.44 7.03
N ALA A 68 10.18 5.50 7.79
CA ALA A 68 8.81 5.80 8.23
C ALA A 68 7.85 6.00 7.05
N ARG A 69 8.26 6.70 5.99
CA ARG A 69 7.47 6.84 4.75
C ARG A 69 7.25 5.51 4.04
N ARG A 70 8.26 4.65 3.94
CA ARG A 70 8.13 3.28 3.39
C ARG A 70 7.19 2.41 4.22
N ARG A 71 7.06 2.71 5.52
CA ARG A 71 6.07 2.11 6.43
C ARG A 71 4.72 2.81 6.44
N GLN A 72 4.48 3.75 5.52
CA GLN A 72 3.25 4.55 5.42
C GLN A 72 2.91 5.36 6.70
N ARG A 73 3.92 5.67 7.52
CA ARG A 73 3.77 6.48 8.74
C ARG A 73 4.31 7.89 8.53
N GLN A 74 3.51 8.71 7.82
CA GLN A 74 3.86 10.12 7.58
C GLN A 74 3.94 10.94 8.88
N ASP A 75 3.12 10.59 9.88
CA ASP A 75 3.15 11.14 11.22
C ASP A 75 4.53 10.97 11.89
N LEU A 76 5.09 9.75 11.83
CA LEU A 76 6.43 9.47 12.37
C LEU A 76 7.53 10.11 11.54
N ALA A 77 7.37 10.17 10.21
CA ALA A 77 8.33 10.84 9.34
C ALA A 77 8.44 12.35 9.66
N ALA A 78 7.31 13.00 9.93
CA ALA A 78 7.25 14.42 10.28
C ALA A 78 7.99 14.74 11.59
N LEU A 79 8.03 13.80 12.55
CA LEU A 79 8.77 13.99 13.80
C LEU A 79 10.26 14.25 13.57
N PHE A 80 10.85 13.72 12.49
CA PHE A 80 12.26 13.94 12.15
C PHE A 80 12.51 15.25 11.41
N ALA A 81 11.46 16.00 11.00
CA ALA A 81 11.56 17.25 10.24
C ALA A 81 11.53 18.49 11.15
N HIS A 82 12.57 18.66 11.98
CA HIS A 82 12.70 19.81 12.90
C HIS A 82 14.11 20.43 12.91
N GLY A 83 14.24 21.66 13.39
CA GLY A 83 15.52 22.32 13.58
C GLY A 83 16.39 21.66 14.67
N ALA A 84 17.71 21.74 14.55
CA ALA A 84 18.63 21.18 15.56
C ALA A 84 18.50 21.82 16.95
N ALA A 85 17.97 23.05 17.03
CA ALA A 85 17.71 23.76 18.28
C ALA A 85 16.63 23.07 19.13
N GLU A 86 15.59 22.53 18.49
CA GLU A 86 14.44 21.90 19.17
C GLU A 86 14.73 20.47 19.67
N ARG A 87 15.93 19.93 19.41
CA ARG A 87 16.21 18.50 19.59
C ARG A 87 15.98 18.01 21.01
N VAL A 88 16.41 18.76 22.03
CA VAL A 88 16.34 18.31 23.43
C VAL A 88 14.89 18.13 23.87
N GLY A 89 14.00 19.07 23.50
CA GLY A 89 12.57 18.97 23.80
C GLY A 89 11.87 17.83 23.03
N ARG A 90 12.42 17.39 21.90
CA ARG A 90 11.86 16.30 21.07
C ARG A 90 12.45 14.92 21.37
N ALA A 91 13.46 14.82 22.24
CA ALA A 91 14.20 13.59 22.49
C ALA A 91 13.29 12.40 22.83
N LYS A 92 12.35 12.59 23.76
CA LYS A 92 11.40 11.54 24.16
C LYS A 92 10.54 11.04 22.99
N ALA A 93 9.96 11.95 22.22
CA ALA A 93 9.12 11.61 21.06
C ALA A 93 9.92 10.88 19.99
N ILE A 94 11.17 11.29 19.74
CA ILE A 94 12.05 10.64 18.77
C ILE A 94 12.43 9.23 19.22
N HIS A 95 12.79 9.04 20.49
CA HIS A 95 13.12 7.70 21.00
C HIS A 95 11.94 6.74 20.86
N GLN A 96 10.73 7.19 21.24
CA GLN A 96 9.50 6.41 21.06
C GLN A 96 9.23 6.11 19.58
N ALA A 97 9.43 7.08 18.69
CA ALA A 97 9.26 6.89 17.25
C ALA A 97 10.26 5.86 16.69
N VAL A 98 11.53 5.92 17.09
CA VAL A 98 12.56 4.96 16.67
C VAL A 98 12.23 3.55 17.15
N ASP A 99 11.78 3.39 18.40
CA ASP A 99 11.40 2.09 18.94
C ASP A 99 10.16 1.51 18.25
N LEU A 100 9.16 2.36 17.94
CA LEU A 100 7.97 1.98 17.18
C LEU A 100 8.34 1.58 15.74
N LEU A 101 9.16 2.37 15.04
CA LEU A 101 9.61 2.09 13.68
C LEU A 101 10.39 0.78 13.58
N ARG A 102 11.20 0.45 14.59
CA ARG A 102 11.95 -0.81 14.63
C ARG A 102 11.02 -2.04 14.62
N ARG A 103 9.85 -1.94 15.24
CA ARG A 103 8.88 -3.05 15.38
C ARG A 103 7.82 -3.05 14.29
N LEU A 104 7.73 -1.99 13.48
CA LEU A 104 6.72 -1.84 12.45
C LEU A 104 6.96 -2.85 11.30
N PRO A 105 6.01 -3.76 11.05
CA PRO A 105 6.08 -4.65 9.90
C PRO A 105 5.98 -3.83 8.59
N PRO A 106 6.41 -4.39 7.45
CA PRO A 106 6.07 -3.82 6.15
C PRO A 106 4.55 -3.65 6.05
N PRO A 107 4.06 -2.53 5.48
CA PRO A 107 2.64 -2.37 5.26
C PRO A 107 2.17 -3.47 4.29
N GLU A 108 1.01 -4.05 4.57
CA GLU A 108 0.34 -4.98 3.66
C GLU A 108 -0.77 -4.24 2.93
N PRO A 109 -0.85 -4.34 1.59
CA PRO A 109 -1.89 -3.65 0.84
C PRO A 109 -3.27 -4.23 1.13
N GLN A 110 -4.23 -3.33 1.36
CA GLN A 110 -5.64 -3.66 1.52
C GLN A 110 -6.44 -3.23 0.29
N VAL A 111 -7.57 -3.89 0.07
CA VAL A 111 -8.44 -3.65 -1.09
C VAL A 111 -8.99 -2.23 -1.14
N SER A 112 -9.25 -1.63 0.02
CA SER A 112 -9.74 -0.25 0.16
C SER A 112 -8.66 0.81 0.08
N ASP A 113 -7.38 0.42 -0.04
CA ASP A 113 -6.30 1.40 -0.05
C ASP A 113 -6.35 2.25 -1.32
N ASP A 114 -6.08 3.54 -1.14
CA ASP A 114 -5.88 4.47 -2.25
C ASP A 114 -4.65 4.06 -3.07
N ILE A 115 -4.81 4.05 -4.39
CA ILE A 115 -3.74 3.63 -5.30
C ILE A 115 -2.47 4.51 -5.20
N GLY A 116 -2.60 5.75 -4.75
CA GLY A 116 -1.50 6.68 -4.53
C GLY A 116 -0.55 6.29 -3.41
N GLN A 117 -0.97 5.42 -2.50
CA GLN A 117 -0.12 4.91 -1.42
C GLN A 117 0.84 3.80 -1.87
N TRP A 118 0.56 3.20 -3.03
CA TRP A 118 1.23 1.97 -3.51
C TRP A 118 1.85 2.11 -4.90
N LEU A 119 1.27 2.96 -5.75
CA LEU A 119 1.67 3.10 -7.16
C LEU A 119 2.41 4.41 -7.43
N PRO A 120 3.27 4.46 -8.46
CA PRO A 120 3.98 5.69 -8.82
C PRO A 120 3.00 6.80 -9.24
N ALA A 121 3.27 8.04 -8.83
CA ALA A 121 2.39 9.20 -9.06
C ALA A 121 1.93 9.37 -10.53
N ARG A 122 2.81 9.09 -11.50
CA ARG A 122 2.47 9.13 -12.93
C ARG A 122 1.41 8.09 -13.31
N ALA A 123 1.50 6.87 -12.78
CA ALA A 123 0.50 5.83 -13.01
C ALA A 123 -0.82 6.19 -12.31
N VAL A 124 -0.74 6.71 -11.09
CA VAL A 124 -1.90 7.15 -10.29
C VAL A 124 -2.69 8.23 -11.02
N GLY A 125 -2.03 9.23 -11.59
CA GLY A 125 -2.71 10.28 -12.37
C GLY A 125 -3.49 9.73 -13.55
N ALA A 126 -2.90 8.80 -14.31
CA ALA A 126 -3.58 8.13 -15.42
C ALA A 126 -4.76 7.26 -14.95
N LEU A 127 -4.59 6.50 -13.86
CA LEU A 127 -5.64 5.64 -13.30
C LEU A 127 -6.82 6.44 -12.73
N ARG A 128 -6.56 7.53 -12.00
CA ARG A 128 -7.61 8.42 -11.47
C ARG A 128 -8.40 9.11 -12.57
N ALA A 129 -7.75 9.49 -13.68
CA ALA A 129 -8.45 10.03 -14.85
C ALA A 129 -9.44 9.01 -15.48
N HIS A 130 -9.27 7.72 -15.19
CA HIS A 130 -10.17 6.63 -15.56
C HIS A 130 -11.11 6.20 -14.42
N GLY A 131 -11.24 7.02 -13.37
CA GLY A 131 -12.12 6.78 -12.24
C GLY A 131 -11.72 5.58 -11.37
N ILE A 132 -10.42 5.26 -11.32
CA ILE A 132 -9.85 4.21 -10.46
C ILE A 132 -9.13 4.90 -9.31
N GLU A 133 -9.67 4.75 -8.10
CA GLU A 133 -9.12 5.38 -6.90
C GLU A 133 -8.53 4.36 -5.92
N THR A 134 -9.07 3.15 -5.89
CA THR A 134 -8.66 2.11 -4.94
C THR A 134 -7.98 0.91 -5.61
N LEU A 135 -7.24 0.12 -4.83
CA LEU A 135 -6.69 -1.15 -5.30
C LEU A 135 -7.80 -2.13 -5.73
N ALA A 136 -8.95 -2.11 -5.07
CA ALA A 136 -10.15 -2.87 -5.48
C ALA A 136 -10.60 -2.47 -6.89
N ASP A 137 -10.82 -1.19 -7.15
CA ASP A 137 -11.24 -0.69 -8.48
C ASP A 137 -10.28 -1.17 -9.58
N LEU A 138 -8.99 -1.10 -9.28
CA LEU A 138 -7.93 -1.52 -10.18
C LEU A 138 -7.98 -3.03 -10.44
N THR A 139 -8.18 -3.87 -9.42
CA THR A 139 -8.30 -5.33 -9.61
C THR A 139 -9.57 -5.76 -10.33
N VAL A 140 -10.66 -5.01 -10.20
CA VAL A 140 -11.95 -5.33 -10.81
C VAL A 140 -11.95 -5.01 -12.30
N ARG A 141 -11.50 -3.78 -12.66
CA ARG A 141 -11.75 -3.20 -13.99
C ARG A 141 -10.73 -3.59 -15.06
N ILE A 142 -9.53 -3.98 -14.64
CA ILE A 142 -8.34 -3.87 -15.49
C ILE A 142 -7.64 -5.20 -15.81
N PRO A 143 -7.48 -6.18 -14.91
CA PRO A 143 -6.59 -7.33 -15.15
C PRO A 143 -7.13 -8.39 -16.12
N ARG A 144 -8.38 -8.28 -16.62
CA ARG A 144 -9.02 -9.36 -17.40
C ARG A 144 -8.63 -9.40 -18.89
N ARG A 145 -7.93 -8.38 -19.41
CA ARG A 145 -7.59 -8.27 -20.85
C ARG A 145 -6.08 -8.27 -21.07
N ARG A 146 -5.61 -8.97 -22.12
CA ARG A 146 -4.23 -8.81 -22.62
C ARG A 146 -4.05 -7.35 -23.03
N ARG A 147 -3.01 -6.69 -22.51
CA ARG A 147 -2.70 -5.26 -22.77
C ARG A 147 -3.76 -4.26 -22.28
N TRP A 148 -4.42 -4.52 -21.16
CA TRP A 148 -5.44 -3.64 -20.57
C TRP A 148 -5.04 -2.16 -20.48
N TRP A 149 -3.75 -1.84 -20.34
CA TRP A 149 -3.28 -0.45 -20.24
C TRP A 149 -3.54 0.37 -21.52
N THR A 150 -3.81 -0.26 -22.66
CA THR A 150 -4.13 0.46 -23.91
C THR A 150 -5.44 1.23 -23.82
N VAL A 151 -6.36 0.84 -22.93
CA VAL A 151 -7.61 1.58 -22.71
C VAL A 151 -7.47 2.70 -21.68
N VAL A 152 -6.30 2.83 -21.04
CA VAL A 152 -5.99 3.87 -20.03
C VAL A 152 -5.00 4.87 -20.62
N PRO A 153 -5.46 5.94 -21.30
CA PRO A 153 -4.64 7.08 -21.70
C PRO A 153 -3.62 7.51 -20.64
N GLY A 154 -2.36 7.64 -21.04
CA GLY A 154 -1.25 8.02 -20.16
C GLY A 154 -0.57 6.86 -19.43
N LEU A 155 -1.11 5.65 -19.49
CA LEU A 155 -0.50 4.46 -18.90
C LEU A 155 0.31 3.66 -19.94
N GLY A 156 1.64 3.70 -19.80
CA GLY A 156 2.54 2.94 -20.67
C GLY A 156 2.72 1.47 -20.25
N PRO A 157 3.24 0.61 -21.16
CA PRO A 157 3.46 -0.81 -20.90
C PRO A 157 4.41 -1.08 -19.72
N ALA A 158 5.40 -0.20 -19.49
CA ALA A 158 6.32 -0.34 -18.37
C ALA A 158 5.62 -0.14 -17.02
N SER A 159 4.75 0.87 -16.91
CA SER A 159 3.96 1.11 -15.70
C SER A 159 2.96 -0.01 -15.46
N ALA A 160 2.33 -0.52 -16.52
CA ALA A 160 1.40 -1.64 -16.45
C ALA A 160 2.09 -2.91 -15.93
N ARG A 161 3.28 -3.25 -16.44
CA ARG A 161 4.08 -4.39 -15.93
C ARG A 161 4.45 -4.24 -14.47
N ARG A 162 4.76 -3.03 -13.99
CA ARG A 162 5.03 -2.79 -12.56
C ARG A 162 3.79 -3.03 -11.69
N ILE A 163 2.62 -2.59 -12.16
CA ILE A 163 1.35 -2.84 -11.48
C ILE A 163 1.06 -4.35 -11.45
N GLU A 164 1.26 -5.05 -12.56
CA GLU A 164 1.11 -6.51 -12.64
C GLU A 164 2.06 -7.25 -11.70
N ALA A 165 3.34 -6.84 -11.63
CA ALA A 165 4.32 -7.39 -10.70
C ALA A 165 3.90 -7.18 -9.23
N PHE A 166 3.43 -5.98 -8.88
CA PHE A 166 2.90 -5.68 -7.55
C PHE A 166 1.75 -6.64 -7.17
N PHE A 167 0.76 -6.85 -8.04
CA PHE A 167 -0.32 -7.80 -7.75
C PHE A 167 0.14 -9.27 -7.73
N ALA A 168 1.18 -9.62 -8.48
CA ALA A 168 1.78 -10.96 -8.45
C ALA A 168 2.52 -11.24 -7.13
N GLU A 169 3.15 -10.21 -6.54
CA GLU A 169 3.77 -10.25 -5.21
C GLU A 169 2.70 -10.31 -4.09
N HIS A 170 1.54 -9.68 -4.31
CA HIS A 170 0.44 -9.61 -3.36
C HIS A 170 -0.80 -10.43 -3.79
N ARG A 171 -0.65 -11.74 -3.97
CA ARG A 171 -1.75 -12.61 -4.45
C ARG A 171 -3.02 -12.56 -3.58
N GLN A 172 -2.86 -12.50 -2.26
CA GLN A 172 -3.98 -12.43 -1.31
C GLN A 172 -4.84 -11.18 -1.52
N LEU A 173 -4.26 -10.05 -1.96
CA LEU A 173 -5.01 -8.83 -2.28
C LEU A 173 -5.97 -9.08 -3.44
N THR A 174 -5.49 -9.79 -4.47
CA THR A 174 -6.28 -10.13 -5.66
C THR A 174 -7.41 -11.10 -5.32
N GLU A 175 -7.14 -12.09 -4.46
CA GLU A 175 -8.15 -13.03 -3.97
C GLU A 175 -9.23 -12.33 -3.14
N ARG A 176 -8.85 -11.47 -2.20
CA ARG A 176 -9.78 -10.67 -1.38
C ARG A 176 -10.65 -9.75 -2.25
N ALA A 177 -10.06 -9.09 -3.23
CA ALA A 177 -10.81 -8.24 -4.15
C ALA A 177 -11.80 -9.05 -5.01
N ARG A 178 -11.41 -10.25 -5.47
CA ARG A 178 -12.33 -11.16 -6.18
C ARG A 178 -13.47 -11.66 -5.30
N ALA A 179 -13.19 -11.96 -4.03
CA ALA A 179 -14.21 -12.38 -3.09
C ALA A 179 -15.28 -11.31 -2.89
N LEU A 180 -14.91 -10.02 -2.88
CA LEU A 180 -15.88 -8.92 -2.84
C LEU A 180 -16.79 -8.91 -4.08
N ILE A 181 -16.24 -9.12 -5.28
CA ILE A 181 -17.02 -9.17 -6.52
C ILE A 181 -18.00 -10.35 -6.53
N ALA A 182 -17.56 -11.53 -6.08
CA ALA A 182 -18.38 -12.74 -6.06
C ALA A 182 -19.58 -12.65 -5.08
N VAL A 183 -19.55 -11.70 -4.15
CA VAL A 183 -20.68 -11.38 -3.26
C VAL A 183 -21.67 -10.45 -3.96
N THR A 184 -21.19 -9.46 -4.72
CA THR A 184 -22.04 -8.53 -5.48
C THR A 184 -22.74 -9.17 -6.69
N ASP A 185 -22.15 -10.17 -7.34
CA ASP A 185 -22.67 -10.77 -8.58
C ASP A 185 -23.84 -11.76 -8.35
N ARG A 186 -24.21 -12.06 -7.10
CA ARG A 186 -25.20 -13.12 -6.79
C ARG A 186 -26.67 -12.74 -7.07
N GLY A 187 -26.95 -11.69 -7.83
CA GLY A 187 -28.33 -11.21 -8.02
C GLY A 187 -28.72 -10.74 -9.41
N GLU A 188 -27.77 -10.45 -10.30
CA GLU A 188 -28.11 -9.77 -11.57
C GLU A 188 -28.16 -10.70 -12.78
N ILE A 189 -27.36 -11.77 -12.81
CA ILE A 189 -27.32 -12.71 -13.94
C ILE A 189 -27.44 -14.13 -13.41
N VAL A 190 -28.60 -14.75 -13.67
CA VAL A 190 -28.87 -16.14 -13.34
C VAL A 190 -28.92 -16.99 -14.61
N PRO A 191 -28.62 -18.30 -14.54
CA PRO A 191 -28.90 -19.21 -15.64
C PRO A 191 -30.36 -19.12 -16.07
N TRP A 192 -30.65 -19.36 -17.36
CA TRP A 192 -32.02 -19.32 -17.90
C TRP A 192 -33.01 -20.17 -17.11
N GLU A 193 -32.55 -21.30 -16.56
CA GLU A 193 -33.34 -22.22 -15.72
C GLU A 193 -33.83 -21.59 -14.40
N GLN A 194 -33.16 -20.52 -13.93
CA GLN A 194 -33.44 -19.82 -12.68
C GLN A 194 -34.00 -18.41 -12.90
N LEU A 195 -34.11 -17.97 -14.16
CA LEU A 195 -34.67 -16.66 -14.50
C LEU A 195 -36.17 -16.64 -14.15
N ARG A 196 -36.56 -15.74 -13.25
CA ARG A 196 -37.96 -15.44 -12.93
C ARG A 196 -38.29 -14.07 -13.51
N LEU A 197 -39.01 -14.05 -14.63
CA LEU A 197 -39.49 -12.81 -15.23
C LEU A 197 -40.63 -12.24 -14.37
N PRO A 198 -40.66 -10.91 -14.13
CA PRO A 198 -41.84 -10.23 -13.57
C PRO A 198 -43.07 -10.49 -14.46
N HIS A 199 -44.25 -10.56 -13.84
CA HIS A 199 -45.49 -10.89 -14.55
C HIS A 199 -45.82 -9.91 -15.68
N GLU A 200 -45.36 -8.66 -15.56
CA GLU A 200 -45.56 -7.63 -16.57
C GLU A 200 -44.82 -7.91 -17.89
N VAL A 201 -43.81 -8.79 -17.87
CA VAL A 201 -42.93 -9.09 -19.01
C VAL A 201 -42.75 -10.61 -19.23
N ASP A 202 -43.58 -11.45 -18.62
CA ASP A 202 -43.46 -12.92 -18.70
C ASP A 202 -44.08 -13.54 -19.97
N GLY A 203 -44.71 -12.72 -20.82
CA GLY A 203 -45.35 -13.15 -22.07
C GLY A 203 -46.67 -13.92 -21.88
N SER A 204 -47.15 -14.12 -20.66
CA SER A 204 -48.36 -14.90 -20.37
C SER A 204 -49.66 -14.29 -20.93
N SER A 205 -49.68 -12.97 -21.15
CA SER A 205 -50.82 -12.26 -21.71
C SER A 205 -50.91 -12.32 -23.24
N GLY A 206 -49.85 -12.81 -23.93
CA GLY A 206 -49.78 -12.90 -25.39
C GLY A 206 -50.01 -11.55 -26.10
N ALA A 207 -49.73 -10.43 -25.42
CA ALA A 207 -50.05 -9.09 -25.89
C ALA A 207 -49.38 -8.73 -27.23
N PHE A 208 -48.26 -9.40 -27.56
CA PHE A 208 -47.52 -9.16 -28.80
C PHE A 208 -47.71 -10.27 -29.85
N ARG A 209 -48.66 -11.20 -29.65
CA ARG A 209 -49.02 -12.20 -30.66
C ARG A 209 -50.04 -11.69 -31.67
N ALA A 210 -49.91 -12.19 -32.90
CA ALA A 210 -50.98 -12.11 -33.89
C ALA A 210 -52.19 -12.97 -33.46
N PRO A 211 -53.42 -12.60 -33.86
CA PRO A 211 -54.61 -13.40 -33.58
C PRO A 211 -54.43 -14.88 -33.97
N ARG A 212 -54.98 -15.82 -33.19
CA ARG A 212 -54.79 -17.27 -33.41
C ARG A 212 -55.18 -17.75 -34.81
N GLN A 213 -56.13 -17.07 -35.44
CA GLN A 213 -56.59 -17.38 -36.79
C GLN A 213 -55.51 -17.10 -37.86
N THR A 214 -54.52 -16.27 -37.53
CA THR A 214 -53.42 -15.87 -38.42
C THR A 214 -52.03 -16.28 -37.88
N CYS A 215 -51.97 -16.86 -36.68
CA CYS A 215 -50.72 -17.31 -36.06
C CYS A 215 -50.43 -18.78 -36.41
N THR A 216 -49.28 -19.04 -37.04
CA THR A 216 -48.81 -20.41 -37.37
C THR A 216 -48.06 -21.09 -36.22
N LEU A 217 -47.81 -20.37 -35.12
CA LEU A 217 -47.13 -20.90 -33.93
C LEU A 217 -48.17 -21.48 -32.96
N ASN A 218 -47.95 -22.71 -32.52
CA ASN A 218 -48.83 -23.42 -31.59
C ASN A 218 -48.50 -23.14 -30.11
N ALA A 219 -47.96 -21.94 -29.82
CA ALA A 219 -47.57 -21.50 -28.49
C ALA A 219 -48.60 -20.49 -27.94
N ASP A 220 -48.93 -20.63 -26.66
CA ASP A 220 -50.06 -19.93 -26.03
C ASP A 220 -49.65 -18.68 -25.24
N ASN A 221 -48.35 -18.42 -25.16
CA ASN A 221 -47.68 -17.27 -24.56
C ASN A 221 -46.61 -16.73 -25.51
N ASP A 222 -46.09 -15.51 -25.26
CA ASP A 222 -45.02 -14.90 -26.07
C ASP A 222 -43.65 -15.58 -25.88
#